data_AF-H1ZVJ9-F1
#
_entry.id   AF-H1ZVJ9-F1
#
_cell.length_a   1.000
_cell.length_b   1.000
_cell.length_c   1.000
_cell.angle_alpha   90.00
_cell.angle_beta   90.00
_cell.angle_gamma   90.00
#
_symmetry.space_group_name_H-M   'P 1'
#
loop_
_entity.id
_entity.type
_entity.pdbx_description
1 polymer ?
#
loop_
_entity_poly.entity_id
_entity_poly.type
_entity_poly.pdbx_seq_one_letter_code
_entity_poly.pdbx_strand_id
1 'polypeptide(L)'
;LKLGLAPLHSWLPEVLQGLDLTTGLILSTWQKLAPLALITQIPTTNTTTLMLLGLMSTLTGGWGGLNQTQLRKILAYSSIAHLGWMILVLQYNSPLTLLALIIYLMMTTALFLSLKLVKTTNINSLATSWSKSPTLMTLLPLVLLS
;
A
#
# COMPACT_ATOMS: atom_id res chain seq x y z
N LEU A 1 -4.85 -14.63 0.77
CA LEU A 1 -3.60 -14.72 -0.05
C LEU A 1 -3.50 -13.59 -1.08
N LYS A 2 -4.41 -13.50 -2.07
CA LYS A 2 -4.27 -12.53 -3.19
C LYS A 2 -4.14 -11.05 -2.79
N LEU A 3 -4.76 -10.62 -1.69
CA LEU A 3 -4.64 -9.24 -1.20
C LEU A 3 -3.31 -8.94 -0.50
N GLY A 4 -2.56 -9.96 -0.07
CA GLY A 4 -1.34 -9.77 0.74
C GLY A 4 -1.61 -9.39 2.20
N LEU A 5 -2.76 -9.78 2.76
CA LEU A 5 -3.07 -9.56 4.17
C LEU A 5 -2.27 -10.50 5.07
N ALA A 6 -1.95 -10.05 6.28
CA ALA A 6 -1.37 -10.92 7.30
C ALA A 6 -2.34 -12.06 7.66
N PRO A 7 -1.84 -13.29 7.89
CA PRO A 7 -0.42 -13.68 7.93
C PRO A 7 0.21 -13.93 6.55
N LEU A 8 -0.58 -14.04 5.48
CA LEU A 8 -0.14 -14.36 4.12
C LEU A 8 0.38 -13.14 3.33
N HIS A 9 1.14 -12.28 4.00
CA HIS A 9 1.62 -10.98 3.49
C HIS A 9 3.06 -11.01 3.00
N SER A 10 3.85 -12.03 3.39
CA SER A 10 5.30 -12.10 3.17
C SER A 10 5.71 -12.05 1.70
N TRP A 11 4.89 -12.58 0.80
CA TRP A 11 5.18 -12.55 -0.64
C TRP A 11 5.21 -11.13 -1.22
N LEU A 12 4.41 -10.20 -0.67
CA LEU A 12 4.18 -8.90 -1.29
C LEU A 12 5.44 -8.00 -1.22
N PRO A 13 6.14 -7.84 -0.07
CA PRO A 13 7.39 -7.09 0.00
C PRO A 13 8.52 -7.65 -0.87
N GLU A 14 8.64 -8.97 -0.96
CA GLU A 14 9.69 -9.62 -1.74
C GLU A 14 9.44 -9.46 -3.24
N VAL A 15 8.20 -9.70 -3.69
CA VAL A 15 7.82 -9.52 -5.09
C VAL A 15 7.94 -8.06 -5.51
N LEU A 16 7.44 -7.10 -4.72
CA LEU A 16 7.57 -5.69 -5.07
C LEU A 16 9.03 -5.23 -5.16
N GLN A 17 9.94 -5.79 -4.35
CA GLN A 17 11.35 -5.45 -4.43
C GLN A 17 12.00 -5.97 -5.73
N GLY A 18 11.55 -7.11 -6.25
CA GLY A 18 12.06 -7.72 -7.49
C GLY A 18 11.50 -7.10 -8.77
N LEU A 19 10.48 -6.26 -8.68
CA LEU A 19 9.77 -5.67 -9.83
C LEU A 19 10.20 -4.22 -10.11
N ASP A 20 10.00 -3.80 -11.36
CA ASP A 20 10.10 -2.40 -11.76
C ASP A 20 9.00 -1.54 -11.13
N LEU A 21 9.21 -0.21 -11.04
CA LEU A 21 8.24 0.69 -10.42
C LEU A 21 6.88 0.71 -11.14
N THR A 22 6.85 0.54 -12.47
CA THR A 22 5.60 0.50 -13.25
C THR A 22 4.81 -0.78 -13.00
N THR A 23 5.48 -1.93 -12.97
CA THR A 23 4.84 -3.22 -12.68
C THR A 23 4.43 -3.28 -11.21
N GLY A 24 5.23 -2.70 -10.31
CA GLY A 24 4.89 -2.51 -8.91
C GLY A 24 3.65 -1.64 -8.70
N LEU A 25 3.50 -0.55 -9.45
CA LEU A 25 2.27 0.27 -9.45
C LEU A 25 1.07 -0.59 -9.83
N ILE A 26 1.13 -1.34 -10.93
CA ILE A 26 0.02 -2.20 -11.40
C ILE A 26 -0.33 -3.27 -10.36
N LEU A 27 0.68 -3.91 -9.75
CA LEU A 27 0.48 -4.90 -8.69
C LEU A 27 -0.18 -4.30 -7.45
N SER A 28 0.28 -3.11 -7.03
CA SER A 28 -0.23 -2.44 -5.84
C SER A 28 -1.62 -1.83 -6.01
N THR A 29 -2.10 -1.63 -7.24
CA THR A 29 -3.37 -0.96 -7.53
C THR A 29 -4.35 -1.90 -8.23
N TRP A 30 -4.12 -2.19 -9.50
CA TRP A 30 -5.03 -2.92 -10.37
C TRP A 30 -5.32 -4.33 -9.86
N GLN A 31 -4.30 -5.06 -9.41
CA GLN A 31 -4.46 -6.44 -8.94
C GLN A 31 -5.23 -6.53 -7.61
N LYS A 32 -5.37 -5.42 -6.86
CA LYS A 32 -6.13 -5.37 -5.61
C LYS A 32 -7.62 -5.11 -5.82
N LEU A 33 -8.03 -4.58 -6.98
CA LEU A 33 -9.42 -4.21 -7.27
C LEU A 33 -10.36 -5.42 -7.26
N ALA A 34 -10.06 -6.45 -8.06
CA ALA A 34 -10.95 -7.60 -8.20
C ALA A 34 -11.11 -8.39 -6.87
N PRO A 35 -10.05 -8.70 -6.11
CA PRO A 35 -10.21 -9.35 -4.81
C PRO A 35 -11.01 -8.52 -3.80
N LEU A 36 -10.86 -7.19 -3.80
CA LEU A 36 -11.57 -6.33 -2.85
C LEU A 36 -13.06 -6.21 -3.22
N ALA A 37 -13.38 -6.12 -4.51
CA ALA A 37 -14.76 -6.16 -5.00
C ALA A 37 -15.47 -7.48 -4.67
N LEU A 38 -14.76 -8.61 -4.69
CA LEU A 38 -15.34 -9.90 -4.29
C LEU A 38 -15.67 -9.90 -2.79
N ILE A 39 -14.79 -9.38 -1.93
CA ILE A 39 -15.03 -9.34 -0.48
C ILE A 39 -16.21 -8.43 -0.12
N THR A 40 -16.42 -7.33 -0.84
CA THR A 40 -17.56 -6.43 -0.58
C THR A 40 -18.90 -7.03 -1.01
N GLN A 41 -18.91 -7.94 -1.98
CA GLN A 41 -20.13 -8.58 -2.51
C GLN A 41 -20.56 -9.81 -1.70
N ILE A 42 -19.61 -10.50 -1.05
CA ILE A 42 -19.91 -11.70 -0.28
C ILE A 42 -20.47 -11.29 1.09
N PRO A 43 -21.59 -11.87 1.55
CA PRO A 43 -22.11 -11.60 2.89
C PRO A 43 -21.10 -11.98 3.96
N THR A 44 -20.91 -11.11 4.95
CA THR A 44 -19.93 -11.26 6.03
C THR A 44 -20.35 -12.34 7.02
N THR A 45 -20.14 -13.61 6.68
CA THR A 45 -20.52 -14.75 7.55
C THR A 45 -19.65 -14.88 8.80
N ASN A 46 -18.43 -14.34 8.79
CA ASN A 46 -17.52 -14.40 9.93
C ASN A 46 -16.76 -13.08 10.17
N THR A 47 -17.46 -12.11 10.75
CA THR A 47 -16.93 -10.77 11.08
C THR A 47 -15.70 -10.81 11.98
N THR A 48 -15.63 -11.75 12.93
CA THR A 48 -14.50 -11.89 13.87
C THR A 48 -13.18 -12.20 13.15
N THR A 49 -13.21 -13.11 12.17
CA THR A 49 -12.02 -13.46 11.39
C THR A 49 -11.53 -12.31 10.53
N LEU A 50 -12.43 -11.57 9.89
CA LEU A 50 -12.08 -10.40 9.08
C LEU A 50 -11.49 -9.28 9.93
N MET A 51 -12.03 -9.06 11.14
CA MET A 51 -11.47 -8.11 12.09
C MET A 51 -10.06 -8.51 12.54
N LEU A 52 -9.85 -9.78 12.88
CA LEU A 52 -8.52 -10.29 13.26
C LEU A 52 -7.51 -10.14 12.12
N LEU A 53 -7.88 -10.49 10.90
CA LEU A 53 -7.02 -10.30 9.71
C LEU A 53 -6.69 -8.82 9.49
N GLY A 54 -7.69 -7.95 9.61
CA GLY A 54 -7.52 -6.50 9.53
C GLY A 54 -6.51 -5.97 10.55
N LEU A 55 -6.70 -6.28 11.84
CA LEU A 55 -5.79 -5.86 12.91
C LEU A 55 -4.37 -6.41 12.75
N MET A 56 -4.24 -7.69 12.38
CA MET A 56 -2.90 -8.26 12.15
C MET A 56 -2.21 -7.58 10.97
N SER A 57 -2.94 -7.26 9.90
CA SER A 57 -2.37 -6.57 8.75
C SER A 57 -1.99 -5.12 9.02
N THR A 58 -2.75 -4.37 9.83
CA THR A 58 -2.36 -3.01 10.23
C THR A 58 -1.09 -3.02 11.09
N LEU A 59 -1.01 -3.93 12.07
CA LEU A 59 0.15 -4.05 12.95
C LEU A 59 1.41 -4.51 12.20
N THR A 60 1.30 -5.55 11.38
CA THR A 60 2.43 -6.07 10.58
C THR A 60 2.89 -5.08 9.52
N GLY A 61 1.97 -4.35 8.89
CA GLY A 61 2.31 -3.26 7.97
C GLY A 61 3.09 -2.14 8.66
N GLY A 62 2.63 -1.69 9.84
CA GLY A 62 3.31 -0.68 10.62
C GLY A 62 4.72 -1.12 11.05
N TRP A 63 4.84 -2.25 11.74
CA TRP A 63 6.12 -2.75 12.22
C TRP A 63 7.09 -3.12 11.10
N GLY A 64 6.58 -3.78 10.05
CA GLY A 64 7.38 -4.24 8.93
C GLY A 64 7.95 -3.10 8.10
N GLY A 65 7.24 -1.97 8.00
CA GLY A 65 7.69 -0.78 7.27
C GLY A 65 8.81 0.00 7.97
N LEU A 66 8.82 0.04 9.31
CA LEU A 66 9.76 0.86 10.09
C LEU A 66 11.23 0.48 9.86
N ASN A 67 11.53 -0.80 9.63
CA ASN A 67 12.90 -1.29 9.49
C ASN A 67 13.33 -1.52 8.03
N GLN A 68 12.71 -0.82 7.07
CA GLN A 68 13.03 -0.98 5.65
C GLN A 68 13.75 0.26 5.11
N THR A 69 14.86 0.04 4.40
CA THR A 69 15.61 1.09 3.69
C THR A 69 15.25 1.19 2.21
N GLN A 70 14.61 0.13 1.69
CA GLN A 70 14.16 0.02 0.31
C GLN A 70 12.76 0.60 0.17
N LEU A 71 12.58 1.59 -0.70
CA LEU A 71 11.30 2.28 -0.87
C LEU A 71 10.19 1.34 -1.36
N ARG A 72 10.53 0.37 -2.22
CA ARG A 72 9.55 -0.61 -2.71
C ARG A 72 9.01 -1.51 -1.59
N LYS A 73 9.85 -1.88 -0.61
CA LYS A 73 9.41 -2.63 0.58
C LYS A 73 8.60 -1.76 1.53
N ILE A 74 8.95 -0.48 1.69
CA ILE A 74 8.13 0.46 2.48
C ILE A 74 6.72 0.56 1.87
N LEU A 75 6.62 0.75 0.54
CA LEU A 75 5.34 0.80 -0.18
C LEU A 75 4.56 -0.52 -0.10
N ALA A 76 5.26 -1.66 -0.05
CA ALA A 76 4.63 -2.95 0.18
C ALA A 76 3.93 -2.99 1.54
N TYR A 77 4.65 -2.63 2.61
CA TYR A 77 4.12 -2.64 3.98
C TYR A 77 3.03 -1.60 4.21
N SER A 78 3.13 -0.40 3.61
CA SER A 78 2.04 0.57 3.65
C SER A 78 0.78 0.01 2.97
N SER A 79 0.92 -0.68 1.84
CA SER A 79 -0.23 -1.34 1.18
C SER A 79 -0.87 -2.43 2.02
N ILE A 80 -0.10 -3.14 2.85
CA ILE A 80 -0.61 -4.15 3.78
C ILE A 80 -1.41 -3.47 4.90
N ALA A 81 -0.90 -2.35 5.43
CA ALA A 81 -1.59 -1.57 6.47
C ALA A 81 -2.90 -0.94 5.96
N HIS A 82 -2.90 -0.31 4.79
CA HIS A 82 -4.10 0.31 4.22
C HIS A 82 -5.19 -0.73 3.93
N LEU A 83 -4.82 -1.89 3.39
CA LEU A 83 -5.79 -2.98 3.20
C LEU A 83 -6.38 -3.49 4.52
N GLY A 84 -5.58 -3.51 5.59
CA GLY A 84 -6.06 -3.85 6.92
C GLY A 84 -7.16 -2.91 7.39
N TRP A 85 -6.93 -1.60 7.25
CA TRP A 85 -7.95 -0.59 7.53
C TRP A 85 -9.21 -0.75 6.69
N MET A 86 -9.07 -1.02 5.38
CA MET A 86 -10.22 -1.25 4.51
C MET A 86 -11.06 -2.43 4.98
N ILE A 87 -10.45 -3.53 5.43
CA ILE A 87 -11.17 -4.71 5.89
C ILE A 87 -11.88 -4.47 7.23
N LEU A 88 -11.26 -3.71 8.13
CA LEU A 88 -11.89 -3.30 9.38
C LEU A 88 -13.15 -2.47 9.11
N VAL A 89 -13.02 -1.45 8.26
CA VAL A 89 -14.14 -0.56 7.90
C VAL A 89 -15.23 -1.29 7.12
N LEU A 90 -14.87 -2.32 6.34
CA LEU A 90 -15.82 -3.15 5.57
C LEU A 90 -16.88 -3.81 6.43
N GLN A 91 -16.54 -4.17 7.67
CA GLN A 91 -17.50 -4.78 8.59
C GLN A 91 -18.61 -3.82 9.04
N TYR A 92 -18.35 -2.52 8.98
CA TYR A 92 -19.25 -1.49 9.49
C TYR A 92 -19.95 -0.73 8.39
N ASN A 93 -19.23 -0.34 7.33
CA ASN A 93 -19.78 0.49 6.27
C ASN A 93 -19.04 0.35 4.93
N SER A 94 -19.68 -0.34 3.98
CA SER A 94 -19.14 -0.57 2.63
C SER A 94 -18.72 0.70 1.86
N PRO A 95 -19.51 1.80 1.78
CA PRO A 95 -19.10 3.02 1.08
C PRO A 95 -17.82 3.66 1.64
N LEU A 96 -17.55 3.56 2.95
CA LEU A 96 -16.30 4.08 3.52
C LEU A 96 -15.08 3.28 3.04
N THR A 97 -15.23 1.99 2.78
CA THR A 97 -14.15 1.19 2.19
C THR A 97 -13.83 1.59 0.76
N LEU A 98 -14.86 1.93 -0.02
CA LEU A 98 -14.69 2.43 -1.38
C LEU A 98 -13.96 3.77 -1.38
N LEU A 99 -14.33 4.67 -0.46
CA LEU A 99 -13.61 5.93 -0.28
C LEU A 99 -12.13 5.70 0.08
N ALA A 100 -11.86 4.83 1.05
CA ALA A 100 -10.49 4.48 1.44
C ALA A 100 -9.70 3.89 0.26
N LEU A 101 -10.33 3.05 -0.57
CA LEU A 101 -9.71 2.50 -1.78
C LEU A 101 -9.34 3.60 -2.78
N ILE A 102 -10.25 4.55 -3.04
CA ILE A 102 -10.00 5.66 -3.98
C ILE A 102 -8.82 6.51 -3.49
N ILE A 103 -8.79 6.86 -2.21
CA ILE A 103 -7.67 7.60 -1.60
C ILE A 103 -6.38 6.81 -1.78
N TYR A 104 -6.36 5.55 -1.39
CA TYR A 104 -5.18 4.67 -1.54
C TYR A 104 -4.68 4.60 -2.99
N LEU A 105 -5.56 4.49 -3.98
CA LEU A 105 -5.17 4.47 -5.40
C LEU A 105 -4.55 5.80 -5.83
N MET A 106 -5.11 6.94 -5.43
CA MET A 106 -4.53 8.25 -5.75
C MET A 106 -3.16 8.42 -5.10
N MET A 107 -3.02 8.05 -3.83
CA MET A 107 -1.77 8.18 -3.08
C MET A 107 -0.65 7.29 -3.64
N THR A 108 -0.96 6.02 -3.87
CA THR A 108 0.03 5.06 -4.38
C THR A 108 0.46 5.40 -5.80
N THR A 109 -0.47 5.79 -6.68
CA THR A 109 -0.11 6.20 -8.04
C THR A 109 0.79 7.44 -8.04
N ALA A 110 0.47 8.45 -7.23
CA ALA A 110 1.31 9.63 -7.07
C ALA A 110 2.73 9.27 -6.59
N LEU A 111 2.85 8.41 -5.56
CA LEU A 111 4.15 7.96 -5.03
C LEU A 111 4.96 7.19 -6.07
N PHE A 112 4.40 6.16 -6.70
CA PHE A 112 5.12 5.36 -7.69
C PHE A 112 5.56 6.19 -8.90
N LEU A 113 4.73 7.13 -9.36
CA LEU A 113 5.11 8.04 -10.45
C LEU A 113 6.22 9.00 -10.03
N SER A 114 6.16 9.56 -8.81
CA SER A 114 7.21 10.44 -8.29
C SER A 114 8.57 9.73 -8.20
N LEU A 115 8.60 8.50 -7.68
CA LEU A 115 9.82 7.69 -7.60
C LEU A 115 10.34 7.30 -8.99
N LYS A 116 9.43 7.05 -9.95
CA LYS A 116 9.80 6.74 -11.33
C LYS A 116 10.47 7.93 -12.03
N LEU A 117 9.93 9.13 -11.86
CA LEU A 117 10.49 10.36 -12.45
C LEU A 117 11.92 10.61 -11.98
N VAL A 118 12.19 10.33 -10.70
CA VAL A 118 13.49 10.61 -10.06
C VAL A 118 14.43 9.40 -10.12
N LYS A 119 13.91 8.23 -10.54
CA LYS A 119 14.63 6.95 -10.64
C LYS A 119 15.28 6.53 -9.32
N THR A 120 14.53 6.65 -8.21
CA THR A 120 15.02 6.31 -6.86
C THR A 120 14.30 5.10 -6.29
N THR A 121 15.06 4.21 -5.66
CA THR A 121 14.55 2.98 -5.02
C THR A 121 14.97 2.84 -3.55
N ASN A 122 15.88 3.69 -3.08
CA ASN A 122 16.42 3.68 -1.71
C ASN A 122 16.25 5.04 -1.03
N ILE A 123 16.09 5.04 0.29
CA ILE A 123 15.95 6.27 1.10
C ILE A 123 17.10 7.25 0.83
N ASN A 124 18.35 6.77 0.84
CA ASN A 124 19.52 7.64 0.63
C ASN A 124 19.51 8.30 -0.77
N SER A 125 19.10 7.54 -1.79
CA SER A 125 18.98 8.09 -3.15
C SER A 125 17.88 9.13 -3.27
N LEU A 126 16.77 8.94 -2.55
CA LEU A 126 15.68 9.92 -2.47
C LEU A 126 16.14 11.20 -1.78
N ALA A 127 16.87 11.09 -0.66
CA ALA A 127 17.38 12.25 0.07
C ALA A 127 18.26 13.17 -0.78
N THR A 128 19.07 12.61 -1.69
CA THR A 128 19.95 13.39 -2.57
C THR A 128 19.26 13.97 -3.81
N SER A 129 17.99 13.65 -4.05
CA SER A 129 17.31 13.99 -5.30
C SER A 129 16.70 15.40 -5.36
N TRP A 130 16.70 16.13 -4.23
CA TRP A 130 16.23 17.52 -4.16
C TRP A 130 16.96 18.45 -5.14
N SER A 131 18.25 18.18 -5.40
CA SER A 131 19.05 18.95 -6.36
C SER A 131 18.66 18.71 -7.82
N LYS A 132 18.04 17.56 -8.13
CA LYS A 132 17.64 17.18 -9.50
C LYS A 132 16.22 17.65 -9.83
N SER A 133 15.31 17.55 -8.87
CA SER A 133 13.89 17.88 -9.08
C SER A 133 13.31 18.53 -7.81
N PRO A 134 13.62 19.81 -7.54
CA PRO A 134 13.27 20.47 -6.28
C PRO A 134 11.76 20.57 -6.09
N THR A 135 11.00 20.90 -7.14
CA THR A 135 9.54 21.02 -7.08
C THR A 135 8.84 19.70 -6.73
N LEU A 136 9.33 18.58 -7.25
CA LEU A 136 8.77 17.27 -6.92
C LEU A 136 9.11 16.88 -5.47
N MET A 137 10.33 17.18 -5.03
CA MET A 137 10.77 16.85 -3.66
C MET A 137 10.08 17.68 -2.59
N THR A 138 9.65 18.91 -2.87
CA THR A 138 8.84 19.69 -1.92
C THR A 138 7.42 19.15 -1.80
N LEU A 139 6.86 18.56 -2.86
CA LEU A 139 5.52 17.99 -2.84
C LEU A 139 5.47 16.57 -2.27
N LEU A 140 6.56 15.81 -2.38
CA LEU A 140 6.62 14.39 -1.97
C LEU A 140 6.24 14.13 -0.50
N PRO A 141 6.64 14.97 0.48
CA PRO A 141 6.21 14.82 1.87
C PRO A 141 4.70 14.97 2.06
N LEU A 142 4.02 15.85 1.31
CA LEU A 142 2.56 15.98 1.37
C LEU A 142 1.88 14.67 0.95
N VAL A 143 2.46 13.98 -0.04
CA VAL A 143 1.96 12.69 -0.51
C VAL A 143 2.26 11.55 0.47
N LEU A 144 3.33 11.67 1.27
CA LEU A 144 3.70 10.64 2.26
C LEU A 144 2.92 10.77 3.59
N LEU A 145 2.45 11.98 3.93
CA LEU A 145 1.79 12.27 5.20
C LEU A 145 0.27 12.08 5.19
N SER A 146 -0.34 11.96 4.02
CA SER A 146 -1.78 11.73 3.81
C SER A 146 -2.11 10.25 3.66
#